data_AF-A0A925HMU7-F1
#
_entry.id   AF-A0A925HMU7-F1
#
_cell.length_a   1.000
_cell.length_b   1.000
_cell.length_c   1.000
_cell.angle_alpha   90.00
_cell.angle_beta   90.00
_cell.angle_gamma   90.00
#
_symmetry.space_group_name_H-M   'P 1'
#
loop_
_entity.id
_entity.type
_entity.pdbx_description
1 polymer ?
#
loop_
_entity_poly.entity_id
_entity_poly.type
_entity_poly.pdbx_seq_one_letter_code
_entity_poly.pdbx_strand_id
1 'polypeptide(L)' 'IDNLAAAPDIKDPVKLLQPKIVYIYADPDLEGRSIGQRILMRIGSDNEAKVKTKLQDIRQELFLNMHEEEVKTAE' A
#
# COMPACT_ATOMS: atom_id res chain seq x y z
N ILE A 1 4.27 -2.46 -6.75
CA ILE A 1 2.96 -1.78 -6.58
C ILE A 1 1.95 -2.69 -5.86
N ASP A 2 1.89 -3.96 -6.24
CA ASP A 2 0.92 -4.94 -5.72
C ASP A 2 1.02 -5.20 -4.22
N ASN A 3 2.25 -5.20 -3.68
CA ASN A 3 2.44 -5.31 -2.24
C ASN A 3 1.72 -4.18 -1.46
N LEU A 4 1.76 -2.93 -1.94
CA LEU A 4 1.08 -1.82 -1.27
C LEU A 4 -0.44 -1.90 -1.43
N ALA A 5 -0.92 -2.29 -2.62
CA ALA A 5 -2.34 -2.46 -2.89
C ALA A 5 -2.97 -3.56 -2.01
N ALA A 6 -2.18 -4.58 -1.65
CA ALA A 6 -2.57 -5.68 -0.76
C ALA A 6 -2.47 -5.34 0.74
N ALA A 7 -2.29 -4.08 1.13
CA ALA A 7 -2.37 -3.69 2.53
C ALA A 7 -3.76 -4.05 3.11
N PRO A 8 -3.84 -4.63 4.31
CA PRO A 8 -5.12 -4.96 4.92
C PRO A 8 -5.84 -3.70 5.41
N ASP A 9 -7.15 -3.63 5.20
CA ASP A 9 -7.97 -2.56 5.80
C ASP A 9 -8.11 -2.81 7.30
N ILE A 10 -7.50 -1.96 8.11
CA ILE A 10 -7.58 -2.06 9.56
C ILE A 10 -8.80 -1.32 10.09
N LYS A 11 -9.48 -1.91 11.09
CA LYS A 11 -10.55 -1.24 11.83
C LYS A 11 -9.96 -0.55 13.06
N ASP A 12 -10.20 0.75 13.18
CA ASP A 12 -9.81 1.50 14.35
C ASP A 12 -10.67 1.17 15.58
N PRO A 13 -10.11 1.21 16.81
CA PRO A 13 -8.73 1.57 17.13
C PRO A 13 -7.77 0.35 17.14
N VAL A 14 -6.62 0.46 16.47
CA VAL A 14 -5.57 -0.57 16.50
C VAL A 14 -4.67 -0.42 17.72
N LYS A 15 -4.38 -1.53 18.40
CA LYS A 15 -3.53 -1.56 19.60
C LYS A 15 -2.06 -1.40 19.23
N LEU A 16 -1.39 -0.45 19.89
CA LEU A 16 0.05 -0.19 19.75
C LEU A 16 0.79 -0.52 21.04
N LEU A 17 2.05 -0.95 20.91
CA LEU A 17 3.00 -1.04 22.01
C LEU A 17 4.08 0.04 21.83
N GLN A 18 4.61 0.53 22.95
CA GLN A 18 5.74 1.46 22.97
C GLN A 18 6.88 0.89 23.82
N PRO A 19 7.71 -0.01 23.27
CA PRO A 19 8.81 -0.61 24.04
C PRO A 19 9.85 0.42 24.51
N LYS A 20 10.07 1.50 23.73
CA LYS A 20 10.95 2.64 24.06
C LYS A 20 10.46 3.94 23.38
N ILE A 21 11.13 4.40 22.34
CA ILE A 21 10.78 5.63 21.59
C ILE A 21 9.97 5.36 20.32
N VAL A 22 9.70 4.10 20.00
CA VAL A 22 8.97 3.70 18.79
C VAL A 22 7.63 3.07 19.14
N TYR A 23 6.63 3.30 18.28
CA TYR A 23 5.34 2.61 18.33
C TYR A 23 5.33 1.45 17.34
N ILE A 24 5.03 0.25 17.82
CA ILE A 24 4.85 -0.96 17.01
C ILE A 24 3.40 -1.43 17.13
N TYR A 25 2.92 -2.16 16.12
CA TYR A 25 1.65 -2.87 16.27
C TYR A 25 1.78 -3.96 17.33
N ALA A 26 0.78 -4.05 18.22
CA ALA A 26 0.73 -5.13 19.20
C ALA A 26 0.46 -6.49 18.55
N ASP A 27 -0.22 -6.48 17.40
CA ASP A 27 -0.47 -7.65 16.57
C ASP A 27 0.79 -7.96 15.71
N PRO A 28 1.45 -9.12 15.91
CA PRO A 28 2.61 -9.52 15.14
C PRO A 28 2.34 -9.63 13.63
N ASP A 29 1.11 -9.97 13.22
CA ASP A 29 0.74 -10.11 11.82
C ASP A 29 0.63 -8.74 11.11
N LEU A 30 0.33 -7.68 11.86
CA LEU A 30 0.35 -6.30 11.37
C LEU A 30 1.78 -5.72 11.40
N GLU A 31 2.54 -6.00 12.46
CA GLU A 31 3.93 -5.51 12.58
C GLU A 31 4.87 -6.18 11.58
N GLY A 32 4.63 -7.45 11.23
CA GLY A 32 5.39 -8.21 10.23
C GLY A 32 5.12 -7.83 8.78
N ARG A 33 4.16 -6.92 8.51
CA ARG A 33 3.88 -6.44 7.15
C ARG A 33 5.04 -5.60 6.60
N SER A 34 5.07 -5.46 5.28
CA SER A 34 6.05 -4.59 4.63
C SER A 34 5.96 -3.17 5.19
N ILE A 35 7.08 -2.44 5.18
CA ILE A 35 7.12 -1.05 5.66
C ILE A 35 6.05 -0.21 4.97
N GLY A 36 5.88 -0.41 3.66
CA GLY A 36 4.85 0.26 2.88
C GLY A 36 3.43 -0.01 3.36
N GLN A 37 3.07 -1.29 3.56
CA GLN A 37 1.77 -1.65 4.10
C GLN A 37 1.55 -1.07 5.50
N ARG A 38 2.58 -1.04 6.36
CA ARG A 38 2.50 -0.42 7.69
C ARG A 38 2.29 1.09 7.62
N ILE A 39 2.86 1.77 6.62
CA ILE A 39 2.62 3.20 6.40
C ILE A 39 1.16 3.43 5.96
N LEU A 40 0.63 2.63 5.03
CA LEU A 40 -0.78 2.75 4.62
C LEU A 40 -1.74 2.59 5.80
N MET A 41 -1.49 1.62 6.69
CA MET A 41 -2.29 1.47 7.90
C MET A 41 -2.17 2.69 8.84
N ARG A 42 -0.98 3.30 8.96
CA ARG A 42 -0.74 4.42 9.90
C ARG A 42 -1.34 5.76 9.47
N ILE A 43 -1.60 5.96 8.19
CA ILE A 43 -2.17 7.22 7.68
C ILE A 43 -3.69 7.30 7.85
N GLY A 44 -4.31 6.23 8.35
CA GLY A 44 -5.75 6.11 8.61
C GLY A 44 -6.56 5.66 7.39
N SER A 45 -7.73 5.07 7.63
CA SER A 45 -8.58 4.43 6.61
C SER A 45 -8.89 5.33 5.41
N ASP A 46 -9.18 6.61 5.66
CA ASP A 46 -9.56 7.56 4.61
C ASP A 46 -8.40 7.84 3.65
N ASN A 47 -7.18 7.95 4.18
CA ASN A 47 -5.99 8.18 3.36
C ASN A 47 -5.50 6.88 2.73
N GLU A 48 -5.60 5.77 3.44
CA GLU A 48 -5.34 4.43 2.89
C GLU A 48 -6.17 4.18 1.64
N ALA A 49 -7.49 4.44 1.70
CA ALA A 49 -8.39 4.28 0.55
C ALA A 49 -7.96 5.15 -0.63
N LYS A 50 -7.68 6.44 -0.40
CA LYS A 50 -7.20 7.36 -1.45
C LYS A 50 -5.90 6.89 -2.10
N VAL A 51 -4.94 6.41 -1.29
CA VAL A 51 -3.67 5.88 -1.77
C VAL A 51 -3.89 4.60 -2.58
N LYS A 52 -4.73 3.67 -2.12
CA LYS A 52 -5.07 2.44 -2.86
C LYS A 52 -5.74 2.74 -4.20
N THR A 53 -6.69 3.67 -4.26
CA THR A 53 -7.26 4.15 -5.53
C THR A 53 -6.16 4.67 -6.46
N LYS A 54 -5.25 5.50 -5.96
CA LYS A 54 -4.18 6.04 -6.81
C LYS A 54 -3.21 4.96 -7.30
N LEU A 55 -2.93 3.95 -6.49
CA LEU A 55 -2.11 2.80 -6.90
C LEU A 55 -2.78 1.99 -8.03
N GLN A 56 -4.12 1.90 -8.04
CA GLN A 56 -4.86 1.29 -9.14
C GLN A 56 -4.75 2.11 -10.42
N ASP A 57 -4.91 3.44 -10.34
CA ASP A 57 -4.72 4.32 -11.50
C ASP A 57 -3.32 4.17 -12.09
N ILE A 58 -2.28 4.19 -11.24
CA ILE A 58 -0.89 4.02 -11.68
C ILE A 58 -0.71 2.65 -12.33
N ARG A 59 -1.28 1.59 -11.77
CA ARG A 59 -1.22 0.25 -12.37
C ARG A 59 -1.87 0.24 -13.76
N GLN A 60 -3.01 0.90 -13.93
CA GLN A 60 -3.69 1.01 -15.22
C GLN A 60 -2.84 1.78 -16.25
N GLU A 61 -2.24 2.90 -15.85
CA GLU A 61 -1.34 3.69 -16.70
C GLU A 61 -0.11 2.87 -17.10
N LEU A 62 0.47 2.09 -16.19
CA LEU A 62 1.57 1.21 -16.53
C LEU A 62 1.15 0.18 -17.59
N PHE A 63 -0.03 -0.43 -17.48
CA PHE A 63 -0.50 -1.34 -18.52
C PHE A 63 -0.70 -0.65 -19.87
N LEU A 64 -1.36 0.51 -19.90
CA LEU A 64 -1.63 1.24 -21.15
C LEU A 64 -0.32 1.65 -21.85
N ASN A 65 0.65 2.17 -21.11
CA ASN A 65 1.90 2.68 -21.66
C ASN A 65 2.94 1.58 -21.93
N MET A 66 2.86 0.42 -21.27
CA MET A 66 3.74 -0.73 -21.59
C MET A 66 3.41 -1.38 -22.94
N HIS A 67 2.16 -1.28 -23.41
CA HIS A 67 1.76 -1.79 -24.73
C HIS A 67 2.09 -0.85 -25.89
N GLU A 68 2.45 0.41 -25.65
CA GLU A 68 2.84 1.33 -26.73
C GLU A 68 4.23 1.02 -27.32
N GLU A 69 5.14 0.42 -26.56
CA GLU A 69 6.49 0.09 -27.08
C GLU A 69 6.50 -1.11 -28.03
N GLU A 70 5.58 -2.07 -27.86
CA GLU A 70 5.47 -3.26 -28.72
C GLU A 70 4.83 -2.94 -30.09
N VAL A 71 4.01 -1.88 -30.18
CA VAL A 71 3.36 -1.48 -31.45
C VAL A 71 4.28 -0.60 -32.30
N LYS A 72 5.13 0.25 -31.69
CA LYS A 72 6.07 1.14 -32.40
C LYS A 72 7.28 0.42 -33.00
N THR A 73 7.57 -0.81 -32.60
CA THR A 73 8.67 -1.61 -33.18
C THR A 73 8.25 -2.44 -34.40
N ALA A 74 6.96 -2.44 -34.73
CA ALA A 74 6.38 -3.20 -35.85
C ALA A 74 6.01 -2.32 -37.07
N GLU A 75 6.33 -1.02 -37.07
CA GLU A 75 6.20 -0.10 -38.21
C GLU A 75 7.56 0.26 -38.84
#